data_AF-A0A8J5H200-F1
#
_entry.id   AF-A0A8J5H200-F1
#
_cell.length_a   1.000
_cell.length_b   1.000
_cell.length_c   1.000
_cell.angle_alpha   90.00
_cell.angle_beta   90.00
_cell.angle_gamma   90.00
#
_symmetry.space_group_name_H-M   'P 1'
#
loop_
_entity.id
_entity.type
_entity.pdbx_description
1 polymer ?
#
loop_
_entity_poly.entity_id
_entity_poly.type
_entity_poly.pdbx_seq_one_letter_code
_entity_poly.pdbx_strand_id
1 'polypeptide(L)'
;MVVVAVGHWIGADGWGLVNPEGVQYYNNLINELKKYEDFTTYADVCFREFGDRVKYWITVNEPNIEPILGHDLGIFPPNHYSSSLASSLGLNCSKGNSSVEPYVAGHKLLLSHASAVSLYRKKYQSGVLVQKPNQGGYIGITLLGIWFEPATRLPDDIAAVNRALDFLIGCLR
;
A
#
# COMPACT_ATOMS: atom_id res chain seq x y z
N MET A 1 -1.83 -13.19 -12.50
CA MET A 1 -1.85 -12.44 -11.23
C MET A 1 -2.05 -10.99 -11.61
N VAL A 2 -3.21 -10.40 -11.32
CA VAL A 2 -3.40 -8.95 -11.52
C VAL A 2 -3.25 -8.29 -10.17
N VAL A 3 -2.19 -7.51 -10.07
CA VAL A 3 -1.94 -6.59 -8.98
C VAL A 3 -2.83 -5.39 -9.27
N VAL A 4 -3.87 -5.15 -8.47
CA VAL A 4 -4.65 -3.90 -8.49
C VAL A 4 -3.90 -2.88 -7.62
N ALA A 5 -2.57 -2.84 -7.67
CA ALA A 5 -1.80 -2.02 -6.74
C ALA A 5 -1.52 -0.64 -7.28
N VAL A 6 -1.66 0.29 -6.35
CA VAL A 6 -0.74 1.41 -6.20
C VAL A 6 0.55 0.79 -5.66
N GLY A 7 1.59 0.70 -6.47
CA GLY A 7 2.86 0.06 -6.08
C GLY A 7 3.86 0.08 -7.23
N HIS A 8 5.01 0.72 -6.99
CA HIS A 8 6.06 0.95 -7.98
C HIS A 8 6.50 -0.35 -8.66
N TRP A 9 6.38 -0.42 -9.98
CA TRP A 9 7.15 -1.35 -10.80
C TRP A 9 8.57 -0.81 -10.91
N ILE A 10 9.50 -1.43 -10.19
CA ILE A 10 10.93 -1.22 -10.37
C ILE A 10 11.37 -2.19 -11.49
N GLY A 11 12.02 -1.66 -12.53
CA GLY A 11 12.64 -2.48 -13.59
C GLY A 11 13.68 -3.44 -13.02
N ALA A 12 14.07 -4.43 -13.84
CA ALA A 12 14.94 -5.55 -13.44
C ALA A 12 16.35 -5.18 -12.91
N ASP A 13 16.73 -3.90 -12.93
CA ASP A 13 18.04 -3.38 -12.52
C ASP A 13 17.99 -2.42 -11.31
N GLY A 14 16.81 -2.17 -10.73
CA GLY A 14 16.69 -1.43 -9.46
C GLY A 14 16.85 0.09 -9.54
N TRP A 15 17.21 0.66 -10.70
CA TRP A 15 17.52 2.10 -10.85
C TRP A 15 17.07 2.69 -12.20
N GLY A 16 15.81 2.48 -12.56
CA GLY A 16 15.21 3.20 -13.69
C GLY A 16 15.18 4.71 -13.45
N LEU A 17 15.41 5.51 -14.51
CA LEU A 17 15.15 6.95 -14.48
C LEU A 17 13.74 7.21 -13.94
N VAL A 18 13.59 8.19 -13.06
CA VAL A 18 12.28 8.59 -12.50
C VAL A 18 11.32 8.82 -13.66
N ASN A 19 10.30 7.97 -13.78
CA ASN A 19 9.27 8.10 -14.81
C ASN A 19 8.33 9.25 -14.38
N PRO A 20 8.37 10.42 -15.05
CA PRO A 20 7.56 11.57 -14.65
C PRO A 20 6.06 11.28 -14.79
N GLU A 21 5.68 10.46 -15.78
CA GLU A 21 4.31 10.02 -15.99
C GLU A 21 3.85 9.06 -14.91
N GLY A 22 4.74 8.19 -14.43
CA GLY A 22 4.50 7.33 -13.28
C GLY A 22 4.30 8.14 -12.01
N VAL A 23 5.19 9.09 -11.73
CA VAL A 23 5.08 10.01 -10.58
C VAL A 23 3.79 10.84 -10.66
N GLN A 24 3.41 11.33 -11.84
CA GLN A 24 2.15 12.05 -12.05
C GLN A 24 0.95 11.14 -11.83
N TYR A 25 0.98 9.90 -12.34
CA TYR A 25 -0.06 8.89 -12.13
C TYR A 25 -0.24 8.60 -10.64
N TYR A 26 0.85 8.44 -9.88
CA TYR A 26 0.79 8.21 -8.44
C TYR A 26 0.34 9.44 -7.66
N ASN A 27 0.80 10.64 -8.00
CA ASN A 27 0.33 11.87 -7.36
C ASN A 27 -1.17 12.09 -7.60
N ASN A 28 -1.65 11.78 -8.81
CA ASN A 28 -3.06 11.78 -9.13
C ASN A 28 -3.78 10.71 -8.30
N LEU A 29 -3.28 9.47 -8.29
CA LEU A 29 -3.85 8.35 -7.54
C LEU A 29 -3.87 8.61 -6.03
N ILE A 30 -2.86 9.23 -5.43
CA ILE A 30 -2.83 9.65 -4.01
C ILE A 30 -3.87 10.74 -3.76
N ASN A 31 -4.02 11.70 -4.68
CA ASN A 31 -5.03 12.75 -4.58
C ASN A 31 -6.45 12.21 -4.79
N GLU A 32 -6.63 11.20 -5.64
CA GLU A 32 -7.88 10.49 -5.89
C GLU A 32 -8.21 9.53 -4.74
N LEU A 33 -7.23 8.84 -4.16
CA LEU A 33 -7.37 8.01 -2.95
C LEU A 33 -7.79 8.82 -1.71
N LYS A 34 -7.63 10.15 -1.73
CA LYS A 34 -8.25 11.03 -0.72
C LYS A 34 -9.78 11.01 -0.81
N LYS A 35 -10.35 10.55 -1.93
CA LYS A 35 -11.76 10.23 -2.14
C LYS A 35 -11.91 8.71 -2.21
N TYR A 36 -12.27 8.09 -1.09
CA TYR A 36 -12.37 6.62 -0.96
C TYR A 36 -13.23 5.90 -2.03
N GLU A 37 -14.10 6.63 -2.73
CA GLU A 37 -14.96 6.10 -3.79
C GLU A 37 -14.19 5.71 -5.07
N ASP A 38 -13.03 6.32 -5.35
CA ASP A 38 -12.34 6.16 -6.64
C ASP A 38 -11.60 4.82 -6.75
N PHE A 39 -10.92 4.36 -5.69
CA PHE A 39 -10.27 3.04 -5.69
C PHE A 39 -11.28 1.90 -5.84
N THR A 40 -12.43 2.04 -5.17
CA THR A 40 -13.51 1.06 -5.25
C THR A 40 -14.06 0.98 -6.67
N THR A 41 -14.20 2.13 -7.34
CA THR A 41 -14.62 2.22 -8.74
C THR A 41 -13.59 1.60 -9.69
N TYR A 42 -12.30 1.89 -9.49
CA TYR A 42 -11.21 1.26 -10.26
C TYR A 42 -11.23 -0.26 -10.11
N ALA A 43 -11.31 -0.76 -8.87
CA ALA A 43 -11.39 -2.19 -8.59
C ALA A 43 -12.64 -2.82 -9.23
N ASP A 44 -13.78 -2.12 -9.24
CA ASP A 44 -15.00 -2.59 -9.91
C ASP A 44 -14.79 -2.85 -11.40
N VAL A 45 -14.12 -1.93 -12.09
CA VAL A 45 -13.77 -2.10 -13.51
C VAL A 45 -12.86 -3.31 -13.68
N CYS A 46 -11.79 -3.43 -12.90
CA CYS A 46 -10.87 -4.57 -12.98
C CYS A 46 -11.60 -5.92 -12.79
N PHE A 47 -12.42 -6.03 -11.74
CA PHE A 47 -13.19 -7.26 -11.47
C PHE A 47 -14.19 -7.56 -12.58
N ARG A 48 -14.84 -6.53 -13.14
CA ARG A 48 -15.82 -6.68 -14.21
C ARG A 48 -15.20 -7.18 -15.51
N GLU A 49 -14.07 -6.58 -15.90
CA GLU A 49 -13.43 -6.82 -17.21
C GLU A 49 -12.52 -8.04 -17.22
N PHE A 50 -11.92 -8.41 -16.07
CA PHE A 50 -10.91 -9.47 -16.02
C PHE A 50 -11.25 -10.64 -15.11
N GLY A 51 -12.31 -10.55 -14.29
CA GLY A 51 -12.64 -11.58 -13.30
C GLY A 51 -13.22 -12.88 -13.86
N ASP A 52 -13.53 -12.93 -15.16
CA ASP A 52 -13.78 -14.17 -15.88
C ASP A 52 -12.52 -15.08 -15.89
N ARG A 53 -11.33 -14.48 -16.02
CA ARG A 53 -10.03 -15.16 -16.12
C ARG A 53 -9.18 -15.06 -14.86
N VAL A 54 -9.24 -13.93 -14.16
CA VAL A 54 -8.41 -13.66 -12.97
C VAL A 54 -9.11 -14.18 -11.72
N LYS A 55 -8.45 -15.12 -11.04
CA LYS A 55 -8.96 -15.77 -9.83
C LYS A 55 -8.18 -15.44 -8.57
N TYR A 56 -7.11 -14.66 -8.68
CA TYR A 56 -6.29 -14.25 -7.54
C TYR A 56 -6.03 -12.75 -7.65
N TRP A 57 -6.53 -12.01 -6.67
CA TRP A 57 -6.53 -10.56 -6.62
C TRP A 57 -5.71 -10.08 -5.43
N ILE A 58 -4.85 -9.11 -5.70
CA ILE A 58 -4.12 -8.35 -4.69
C ILE A 58 -4.56 -6.90 -4.83
N THR A 59 -5.07 -6.29 -3.76
CA THR A 59 -5.55 -4.89 -3.80
C THR A 59 -4.46 -3.86 -3.57
N VAL A 60 -3.57 -4.07 -2.61
CA VAL A 60 -2.53 -3.10 -2.27
C VAL A 60 -1.23 -3.87 -2.06
N ASN A 61 -0.14 -3.33 -2.60
CA ASN A 61 1.19 -3.87 -2.40
C ASN A 61 1.90 -3.11 -1.28
N GLU A 62 2.31 -3.83 -0.25
CA GLU A 62 3.20 -3.36 0.83
C GLU A 62 2.74 -2.06 1.53
N PRO A 63 1.47 -2.00 2.01
CA PRO A 63 0.96 -0.81 2.70
C PRO A 63 1.65 -0.53 4.05
N ASN A 64 2.48 -1.45 4.54
CA ASN A 64 3.28 -1.26 5.74
C ASN A 64 4.57 -0.46 5.51
N ILE A 65 5.11 -0.46 4.28
CA ILE A 65 6.37 0.23 3.98
C ILE A 65 6.17 1.44 3.08
N GLU A 66 5.18 1.40 2.19
CA GLU A 66 4.93 2.48 1.22
C GLU A 66 4.67 3.84 1.90
N PRO A 67 3.88 3.91 2.99
CA PRO A 67 3.73 5.16 3.75
C PRO A 67 5.02 5.65 4.41
N ILE A 68 5.87 4.74 4.88
CA ILE A 68 7.16 5.10 5.49
C ILE A 68 8.08 5.69 4.41
N LEU A 69 8.18 5.03 3.26
CA LEU A 69 9.06 5.48 2.18
C LEU A 69 8.57 6.76 1.50
N GLY A 70 7.26 6.98 1.41
CA GLY A 70 6.67 8.15 0.75
C GLY A 70 6.40 9.36 1.64
N HIS A 71 6.08 9.13 2.92
CA HIS A 71 5.60 10.16 3.87
C HIS A 71 6.45 10.32 5.14
N ASP A 72 7.45 9.47 5.36
CA ASP A 72 8.43 9.62 6.46
C ASP A 72 9.84 9.88 5.93
N LEU A 73 10.38 8.95 5.13
CA LEU A 73 11.73 9.03 4.57
C LEU A 73 11.79 9.86 3.28
N GLY A 74 10.66 10.03 2.59
CA GLY A 74 10.59 10.80 1.36
C GLY A 74 11.40 10.24 0.19
N ILE A 75 11.74 8.95 0.22
CA ILE A 75 12.50 8.26 -0.83
C ILE A 75 11.61 8.02 -2.05
N PHE A 76 10.31 7.77 -1.81
CA PHE A 76 9.31 7.57 -2.86
C PHE A 76 8.38 8.78 -2.98
N PRO A 77 7.74 8.97 -4.16
CA PRO A 77 6.63 9.91 -4.30
C PRO A 77 5.57 9.68 -3.19
N PRO A 78 4.98 10.76 -2.63
CA PRO A 78 5.11 12.16 -3.02
C PRO A 78 6.33 12.88 -2.43
N ASN A 79 7.28 12.15 -1.84
CA ASN A 79 8.50 12.67 -1.22
C ASN A 79 8.20 13.65 -0.08
N HIS A 80 7.18 13.32 0.73
CA HIS A 80 6.82 14.08 1.92
C HIS A 80 7.62 13.60 3.12
N TYR A 81 8.12 14.53 3.93
CA TYR A 81 8.84 14.24 5.16
C TYR A 81 8.98 15.50 6.02
N SER A 82 9.26 15.31 7.31
CA SER A 82 9.63 16.41 8.21
C SER A 82 11.06 16.88 7.93
N SER A 83 11.26 18.21 7.82
CA SER A 83 12.54 18.83 7.46
C SER A 83 13.72 18.49 8.39
N SER A 84 13.46 18.03 9.62
CA SER A 84 14.48 17.65 10.60
C SER A 84 15.21 16.33 10.29
N LEU A 85 14.58 15.41 9.56
CA LEU A 85 15.21 14.14 9.16
C LEU A 85 15.97 14.26 7.84
N ALA A 86 15.60 15.24 7.03
CA ALA A 86 16.20 15.46 5.72
C ALA A 86 17.37 16.44 5.76
N SER A 87 17.40 17.35 6.74
CA SER A 87 18.61 18.12 7.05
C SER A 87 19.79 17.21 7.43
N SER A 88 19.56 16.05 8.06
CA SER A 88 20.61 15.08 8.38
C SER A 88 21.04 14.20 7.19
N LEU A 89 20.21 14.11 6.14
CA LEU A 89 20.50 13.37 4.90
C LEU A 89 20.83 14.28 3.71
N GLY A 90 20.91 15.60 3.91
CA GLY A 90 21.19 16.59 2.85
C GLY A 90 20.06 16.78 1.83
N LEU A 91 18.84 16.32 2.16
CA LEU A 91 17.66 16.44 1.32
C LEU A 91 16.84 17.68 1.75
N ASN A 92 16.42 18.50 0.79
CA ASN A 92 15.75 19.77 1.07
C ASN A 92 14.28 19.69 0.62
N CYS A 93 13.39 19.28 1.53
CA CYS A 93 11.93 19.39 1.34
C CYS A 93 11.30 19.88 2.63
N SER A 94 10.42 20.86 2.51
CA SER A 94 9.74 21.53 3.62
C SER A 94 8.26 21.14 3.70
N LYS A 95 7.85 20.05 3.04
CA LYS A 95 6.46 19.61 2.94
C LYS A 95 6.33 18.20 3.48
N GLY A 96 5.54 18.06 4.54
CA GLY A 96 5.27 16.77 5.17
C GLY A 96 5.19 16.86 6.68
N ASN A 97 4.58 15.84 7.30
CA ASN A 97 4.69 15.59 8.74
C ASN A 97 4.93 14.09 8.96
N SER A 98 6.19 13.71 9.11
CA SER A 98 6.64 12.32 9.34
C SER A 98 5.95 11.65 10.54
N SER A 99 5.51 12.42 11.53
CA SER A 99 4.85 11.86 12.72
C SER A 99 3.36 11.57 12.50
N VAL A 100 2.77 11.99 11.38
CA VAL A 100 1.32 11.92 11.13
C VAL A 100 1.00 11.30 9.77
N GLU A 101 1.64 11.76 8.71
CA GLU A 101 1.30 11.39 7.34
C GLU A 101 1.44 9.90 7.02
N PRO A 102 2.47 9.17 7.49
CA PRO A 102 2.57 7.74 7.27
C PRO A 102 1.37 6.97 7.81
N TYR A 103 0.88 7.34 9.00
CA TYR A 103 -0.29 6.70 9.60
C TYR A 103 -1.57 7.02 8.82
N VAL A 104 -1.73 8.27 8.36
CA VAL A 104 -2.87 8.68 7.54
C VAL A 104 -2.88 7.95 6.19
N ALA A 105 -1.72 7.83 5.54
CA ALA A 105 -1.58 7.10 4.28
C ALA A 105 -1.85 5.61 4.48
N GLY A 106 -1.24 4.97 5.47
CA GLY A 106 -1.48 3.57 5.81
C GLY A 106 -2.97 3.28 6.11
N HIS A 107 -3.63 4.14 6.89
CA HIS A 107 -5.07 4.02 7.17
C HIS A 107 -5.93 4.07 5.90
N LYS A 108 -5.60 4.97 4.96
CA LYS A 108 -6.32 5.08 3.68
C LYS A 108 -6.12 3.85 2.79
N LEU A 109 -4.91 3.30 2.74
CA LEU A 109 -4.63 2.06 2.01
C LEU A 109 -5.45 0.88 2.57
N LEU A 110 -5.56 0.78 3.90
CA LEU A 110 -6.40 -0.23 4.55
C LEU A 110 -7.89 -0.05 4.25
N LEU A 111 -8.41 1.18 4.28
CA LEU A 111 -9.80 1.47 3.91
C LEU A 111 -10.08 1.13 2.45
N SER A 112 -9.16 1.46 1.54
CA SER A 112 -9.23 1.09 0.12
C SER A 112 -9.25 -0.42 -0.08
N HIS A 113 -8.36 -1.15 0.60
CA HIS A 113 -8.37 -2.62 0.61
C HIS A 113 -9.72 -3.17 1.08
N ALA A 114 -10.20 -2.72 2.25
CA ALA A 114 -11.45 -3.19 2.83
C ALA A 114 -12.65 -2.93 1.91
N SER A 115 -12.70 -1.76 1.27
CA SER A 115 -13.75 -1.40 0.31
C SER A 115 -13.74 -2.31 -0.92
N ALA A 116 -12.59 -2.51 -1.55
CA ALA A 116 -12.46 -3.40 -2.71
C ALA A 116 -12.77 -4.86 -2.38
N VAL A 117 -12.34 -5.36 -1.22
CA VAL A 117 -12.68 -6.70 -0.73
C VAL A 117 -14.18 -6.86 -0.50
N SER A 118 -14.82 -5.87 0.13
CA SER A 118 -16.26 -5.84 0.36
C SER A 118 -17.04 -5.88 -0.96
N LEU A 119 -16.62 -5.06 -1.94
CA LEU A 119 -17.19 -5.06 -3.29
C LEU A 119 -17.03 -6.43 -3.95
N TYR A 120 -15.81 -7.00 -3.96
CA TYR A 120 -15.53 -8.30 -4.60
C TYR A 120 -16.41 -9.41 -4.02
N ARG A 121 -16.45 -9.50 -2.69
CA ARG A 121 -17.24 -10.50 -1.97
C ARG A 121 -18.74 -10.40 -2.30
N LYS A 122 -19.30 -9.19 -2.28
CA LYS A 122 -20.74 -8.96 -2.46
C LYS A 122 -21.21 -9.00 -3.92
N LYS A 123 -20.39 -8.52 -4.85
CA LYS A 123 -20.77 -8.36 -6.25
C LYS A 123 -20.28 -9.50 -7.14
N TYR A 124 -19.09 -10.04 -6.86
CA TYR A 124 -18.38 -10.96 -7.77
C TYR A 124 -18.21 -12.38 -7.21
N GLN A 125 -18.28 -12.58 -5.90
CA GLN A 125 -18.26 -13.93 -5.29
C GLN A 125 -19.64 -14.42 -4.87
N SER A 126 -20.48 -13.58 -4.24
CA SER A 126 -21.82 -14.02 -3.81
C SER A 126 -22.90 -13.89 -4.88
N GLY A 127 -22.67 -13.07 -5.92
CA GLY A 127 -23.67 -12.73 -6.95
C GLY A 127 -24.87 -11.92 -6.42
N VAL A 128 -24.78 -11.37 -5.20
CA VAL A 128 -25.91 -10.71 -4.52
C VAL A 128 -26.27 -9.37 -5.16
N LEU A 129 -25.29 -8.64 -5.72
CA LEU A 129 -25.52 -7.29 -6.23
C LEU A 129 -25.74 -7.22 -7.76
N VAL A 130 -25.30 -8.23 -8.51
CA VAL A 130 -25.46 -8.31 -9.97
C VAL A 130 -25.58 -9.79 -10.33
N GLN A 131 -26.52 -10.14 -11.23
CA GLN A 131 -26.68 -11.49 -11.78
C GLN A 131 -25.50 -11.92 -12.69
N LYS A 132 -24.25 -11.69 -12.25
CA LYS A 132 -23.06 -12.27 -12.86
C LYS A 132 -22.77 -13.64 -12.20
N PRO A 133 -22.25 -14.61 -12.96
CA PRO A 133 -21.77 -15.86 -12.37
C PRO A 133 -20.71 -15.57 -11.31
N ASN A 134 -20.72 -16.35 -10.23
CA ASN A 134 -19.67 -16.33 -9.22
C ASN A 134 -18.31 -16.51 -9.90
N GLN A 135 -17.41 -15.55 -9.71
CA GLN A 135 -16.08 -15.60 -10.30
C GLN A 135 -15.19 -16.65 -9.64
N GLY A 136 -15.49 -17.08 -8.41
CA GLY A 136 -14.76 -18.12 -7.70
C GLY A 136 -13.30 -17.78 -7.38
N GLY A 137 -12.93 -16.49 -7.38
CA GLY A 137 -11.57 -16.04 -7.09
C GLY A 137 -11.32 -15.80 -5.61
N TYR A 138 -10.08 -15.49 -5.26
CA TYR A 138 -9.59 -15.09 -3.95
C TYR A 138 -9.07 -13.65 -4.02
N ILE A 139 -9.21 -12.91 -2.93
CA ILE A 139 -8.76 -11.52 -2.83
C ILE A 139 -8.04 -11.28 -1.50
N GLY A 140 -6.92 -10.56 -1.56
CA GLY A 140 -6.07 -10.26 -0.40
C GLY A 140 -5.22 -9.03 -0.59
N ILE A 141 -4.23 -8.91 0.30
CA ILE A 141 -3.26 -7.81 0.37
C ILE A 141 -1.85 -8.40 0.47
N THR A 142 -0.85 -7.71 -0.09
CA THR A 142 0.55 -8.14 0.00
C THR A 142 1.25 -7.27 1.03
N LEU A 143 1.96 -7.89 1.98
CA LEU A 143 2.74 -7.19 3.00
C LEU A 143 4.23 -7.45 2.80
N LEU A 144 5.05 -6.43 3.03
CA LEU A 144 6.50 -6.64 3.11
C LEU A 144 6.83 -7.34 4.43
N GLY A 145 7.41 -8.53 4.36
CA GLY A 145 7.86 -9.27 5.53
C GLY A 145 9.35 -9.06 5.78
N ILE A 146 9.71 -8.29 6.81
CA ILE A 146 11.09 -8.22 7.30
C ILE A 146 11.18 -9.04 8.59
N TRP A 147 12.14 -9.96 8.63
CA TRP A 147 12.45 -10.73 9.82
C TRP A 147 13.46 -9.96 10.68
N PHE A 148 13.24 -9.95 11.99
CA PHE A 148 14.13 -9.33 12.96
C PHE A 148 14.64 -10.38 13.93
N GLU A 149 15.94 -10.33 14.20
CA GLU A 149 16.59 -11.14 15.24
C GLU A 149 17.07 -10.23 16.36
N PRO A 150 17.02 -10.69 17.63
CA PRO A 150 17.47 -9.87 18.74
C PRO A 150 18.99 -9.75 18.72
N ALA A 151 19.51 -8.54 18.94
CA ALA A 151 20.96 -8.29 18.92
C ALA A 151 21.69 -9.09 20.01
N THR A 152 21.05 -9.28 21.17
CA THR A 152 21.52 -10.12 22.26
C THR A 152 20.37 -10.96 22.85
N ARG A 153 20.68 -11.81 23.83
CA ARG A 153 19.66 -12.58 24.58
C ARG A 153 19.02 -11.81 25.73
N LEU A 154 19.29 -10.50 25.83
CA LEU A 154 18.68 -9.67 26.86
C LEU A 154 17.17 -9.50 26.60
N PRO A 155 16.34 -9.43 27.65
CA PRO A 155 14.89 -9.25 27.51
C PRO A 155 14.50 -8.02 26.67
N ASP A 156 15.28 -6.94 26.74
CA ASP A 156 14.99 -5.69 26.02
C ASP A 156 15.12 -5.84 24.50
N ASP A 157 16.11 -6.61 24.02
CA ASP A 157 16.32 -6.86 22.59
C ASP A 157 15.23 -7.79 22.04
N ILE A 158 14.83 -8.80 22.82
CA ILE A 158 13.69 -9.66 22.48
C ILE A 158 12.40 -8.84 22.39
N ALA A 159 12.18 -7.94 23.35
CA ALA A 159 11.03 -7.03 23.34
C ALA A 159 11.10 -6.04 22.16
N ALA A 160 12.28 -5.58 21.77
CA ALA A 160 12.49 -4.70 20.61
C ALA A 160 12.11 -5.40 19.30
N VAL A 161 12.49 -6.67 19.11
CA VAL A 161 12.07 -7.49 17.96
C VAL A 161 10.56 -7.58 17.87
N ASN A 162 9.87 -7.89 18.97
CA ASN A 162 8.41 -7.98 18.98
C ASN A 162 7.76 -6.65 18.61
N ARG A 163 8.25 -5.52 19.15
CA ARG A 163 7.76 -4.18 18.78
C ARG A 163 7.99 -3.87 17.29
N ALA A 164 9.13 -4.27 16.73
CA ALA A 164 9.43 -4.06 15.32
C ALA A 164 8.47 -4.86 14.41
N LEU A 165 8.19 -6.12 14.77
CA LEU A 165 7.23 -6.97 14.06
C LEU A 165 5.80 -6.43 14.18
N ASP A 166 5.40 -5.97 15.38
CA ASP A 166 4.10 -5.35 15.60
C ASP A 166 3.95 -4.06 14.80
N PHE A 167 5.00 -3.23 14.74
CA PHE A 167 4.96 -2.00 13.96
C PHE A 167 4.93 -2.27 12.45
N LEU A 168 5.66 -3.27 11.96
CA LEU A 168 5.76 -3.53 10.52
C LEU A 168 4.59 -4.36 9.96
N ILE A 169 4.05 -5.30 10.73
CA ILE A 169 3.01 -6.22 10.26
C ILE A 169 1.76 -6.10 11.12
N GLY A 170 1.92 -5.96 12.43
CA GLY A 170 0.80 -5.88 13.39
C GLY A 170 -0.07 -4.64 13.24
N CYS A 171 0.47 -3.52 12.77
CA CYS A 171 -0.26 -2.26 12.58
C CYS A 171 -1.36 -2.34 11.49
N LEU A 172 -1.37 -3.42 10.71
CA LEU A 172 -2.33 -3.67 9.64
C LEU A 172 -3.39 -4.74 9.99
N ARG A 173 -3.37 -5.28 11.22
CA ARG A 173 -4.36 -6.25 11.71
C ARG A 173 -5.66 -5.60 12.16
#